data_AF-A0A1Y4HEW3-F1
#
_entry.id   AF-A0A1Y4HEW3-F1
#
_cell.length_a   1.000
_cell.length_b   1.000
_cell.length_c   1.000
_cell.angle_alpha   90.00
_cell.angle_beta   90.00
_cell.angle_gamma   90.00
#
_symmetry.space_group_name_H-M   'P 1'
#
loop_
_entity.id
_entity.type
_entity.pdbx_description
1 polymer ?
#
loop_
_entity_poly.entity_id
_entity_poly.type
_entity_poly.pdbx_seq_one_letter_code
_entity_poly.pdbx_strand_id
1 'polypeptide(L)'
;MTAGKKNPGKFTLQFNMMDPVHREVAELLDSMGRMKAQFIANAVQYYRFHTENPDAPAAAPLPVDYTLLEAIVRRIIAEQDPSAQDDAPQEQVPPKRKLRQSEDIHLDEAEALLGEENIAAISRTVAAFRRK
;
A
#
# COMPACT_ATOMS: atom_id res chain seq x y z
N MET A 1 -19.32 29.02 21.00
CA MET A 1 -19.21 27.60 20.62
C MET A 1 -19.17 27.54 19.10
N THR A 2 -17.99 27.47 18.49
CA THR A 2 -17.85 27.42 17.03
C THR A 2 -18.23 26.03 16.54
N ALA A 3 -19.31 25.93 15.76
CA ALA A 3 -19.71 24.69 15.11
C ALA A 3 -18.57 24.22 14.20
N GLY A 4 -17.89 23.14 14.61
CA GLY A 4 -16.77 22.57 13.89
C GLY A 4 -17.21 22.05 12.53
N LYS A 5 -16.35 22.21 11.51
CA LYS A 5 -16.57 21.63 10.17
C LYS A 5 -16.79 20.12 10.33
N LYS A 6 -17.79 19.56 9.64
CA LYS A 6 -18.22 18.15 9.72
C LYS A 6 -17.07 17.14 9.54
N ASN A 7 -16.01 17.51 8.81
CA ASN A 7 -14.79 16.71 8.65
C ASN A 7 -13.56 17.62 8.65
N PRO A 8 -12.93 17.90 9.81
CA PRO A 8 -11.70 18.69 9.85
C PRO A 8 -10.56 17.94 9.14
N GLY A 9 -9.72 18.66 8.39
CA GLY A 9 -8.58 18.09 7.68
C GLY A 9 -8.87 17.42 6.33
N LYS A 10 -10.14 17.31 5.91
CA LYS A 10 -10.48 16.84 4.55
C LYS A 10 -10.40 17.99 3.55
N PHE A 11 -9.47 17.90 2.59
CA PHE A 11 -9.32 18.84 1.49
C PHE A 11 -9.59 18.15 0.15
N THR A 12 -10.13 18.88 -0.83
CA THR A 12 -10.32 18.43 -2.21
C THR A 12 -9.56 19.40 -3.11
N LEU A 13 -8.67 18.87 -3.95
CA LEU A 13 -7.83 19.63 -4.87
C LEU A 13 -8.03 19.06 -6.27
N GLN A 14 -8.12 19.92 -7.27
CA GLN A 14 -8.19 19.54 -8.67
C GLN A 14 -7.05 20.23 -9.42
N PHE A 15 -6.23 19.43 -10.10
CA PHE A 15 -5.12 19.93 -10.91
C PHE A 15 -5.62 20.34 -12.30
N ASN A 16 -5.04 21.40 -12.86
CA ASN A 16 -5.31 21.82 -14.22
C ASN A 16 -4.45 20.99 -15.19
N MET A 17 -5.06 20.04 -15.90
CA MET A 17 -4.33 19.17 -16.83
C MET A 17 -3.81 19.90 -18.09
N MET A 18 -4.21 21.15 -18.32
CA MET A 18 -3.69 21.99 -19.41
C MET A 18 -2.34 22.62 -19.07
N ASP A 19 -1.97 22.68 -17.80
CA ASP A 19 -0.65 23.13 -17.36
C ASP A 19 0.28 21.92 -17.22
N PRO A 20 1.44 21.89 -17.90
CA PRO A 20 2.37 20.76 -17.85
C PRO A 20 2.88 20.48 -16.44
N VAL A 21 3.11 21.50 -15.61
CA VAL A 21 3.60 21.34 -14.23
C VAL A 21 2.54 20.68 -13.37
N HIS A 22 1.28 21.13 -13.49
CA HIS A 22 0.17 20.53 -12.76
C HIS A 22 -0.10 19.08 -13.21
N ARG A 23 0.09 18.78 -14.50
CA ARG A 23 -0.04 17.42 -15.04
C ARG A 23 1.00 16.49 -14.44
N GLU A 24 2.28 16.88 -14.46
CA GLU A 24 3.38 16.08 -13.89
C GLU A 24 3.13 15.79 -12.40
N VAL A 25 2.76 16.81 -11.62
CA VAL A 25 2.46 16.65 -10.19
C VAL A 25 1.25 15.74 -9.97
N ALA A 26 0.21 15.84 -10.81
CA ALA A 26 -0.95 14.97 -10.71
C ALA A 26 -0.61 13.50 -10.99
N GLU A 27 0.16 13.23 -12.06
CA GLU A 27 0.63 11.89 -12.41
C GLU A 27 1.50 11.29 -11.28
N LEU A 28 2.41 12.09 -10.73
CA LEU A 28 3.23 11.71 -9.58
C LEU A 28 2.35 11.35 -8.37
N LEU A 29 1.39 12.19 -7.99
CA LEU A 29 0.51 11.94 -6.84
C LEU A 29 -0.40 10.73 -7.04
N ASP A 30 -0.85 10.45 -8.26
CA ASP A 30 -1.66 9.28 -8.57
C ASP A 30 -0.86 7.98 -8.47
N SER A 31 0.43 8.00 -8.84
CA SER A 31 1.33 6.85 -8.65
C SER A 31 1.56 6.48 -7.18
N MET A 32 1.44 7.44 -6.25
CA MET A 32 1.72 7.25 -4.82
C MET A 32 0.57 6.64 -4.01
N GLY A 33 -0.60 6.41 -4.63
CA GLY A 33 -1.73 5.74 -3.98
C GLY A 33 -2.17 6.38 -2.66
N ARG A 34 -2.07 5.65 -1.55
CA ARG A 34 -2.48 6.12 -0.20
C ARG A 34 -1.49 7.12 0.41
N MET A 35 -0.28 7.25 -0.12
CA MET A 35 0.78 8.09 0.45
C MET A 35 0.74 9.54 -0.04
N LYS A 36 -0.14 9.90 -0.99
CA LYS A 36 -0.24 11.26 -1.53
C LYS A 36 -0.54 12.33 -0.48
N ALA A 37 -1.35 12.01 0.53
CA ALA A 37 -1.63 12.94 1.63
C ALA A 37 -0.36 13.23 2.45
N GLN A 38 0.44 12.21 2.73
CA GLN A 38 1.71 12.36 3.44
C GLN A 38 2.73 13.14 2.59
N PHE A 39 2.79 12.86 1.30
CA PHE A 39 3.67 13.55 0.37
C PHE A 39 3.36 15.05 0.32
N ILE A 40 2.08 15.42 0.17
CA ILE A 40 1.65 16.84 0.16
C ILE A 40 2.00 17.51 1.50
N ALA A 41 1.76 16.83 2.64
CA ALA A 41 2.12 17.38 3.95
C ALA A 41 3.63 17.65 4.09
N ASN A 42 4.47 16.72 3.61
CA ASN A 42 5.92 16.88 3.61
C ASN A 42 6.36 18.02 2.68
N ALA A 43 5.79 18.12 1.47
CA ALA A 43 6.11 19.18 0.52
C ALA A 43 5.76 20.57 1.07
N VAL A 44 4.62 20.71 1.74
CA VAL A 44 4.22 21.98 2.39
C VAL A 44 5.18 22.34 3.52
N GLN A 45 5.58 21.38 4.37
CA GLN A 45 6.55 21.64 5.42
C GLN A 45 7.93 21.99 4.86
N TYR A 46 8.37 21.29 3.82
CA TYR A 46 9.59 21.61 3.10
C TYR A 46 9.56 23.06 2.58
N TYR A 47 8.49 23.44 1.87
CA TYR A 47 8.36 24.80 1.34
C TYR A 47 8.37 25.87 2.44
N ARG A 48 7.65 25.63 3.55
CA ARG A 48 7.60 26.54 4.70
C ARG A 48 8.98 26.78 5.31
N PHE A 49 9.76 25.72 5.54
CA PHE A 49 11.07 25.86 6.18
C PHE A 49 12.16 26.40 5.24
N HIS A 50 12.05 26.18 3.92
CA HIS A 50 13.05 26.61 2.95
C HIS A 50 12.80 27.98 2.32
N THR A 51 11.57 28.49 2.36
CA THR A 51 11.28 29.85 1.83
C THR A 51 11.71 30.96 2.80
N GLU A 52 11.80 30.67 4.10
CA GLU A 52 12.24 31.65 5.12
C GLU A 52 13.79 31.78 5.22
N ASN A 53 14.56 30.89 4.58
CA ASN A 53 16.04 30.97 4.54
C ASN A 53 16.57 30.45 3.19
N PRO A 54 16.75 31.32 2.17
CA PRO A 54 17.29 30.92 0.86
C PRO A 54 18.74 30.42 0.90
N ASP A 55 19.50 30.69 1.99
CA ASP A 55 20.88 30.21 2.22
C ASP A 55 20.98 28.99 3.16
N ALA A 56 19.86 28.45 3.64
CA ALA A 56 19.92 27.22 4.44
C ALA A 56 20.36 26.06 3.52
N PRO A 57 21.42 25.30 3.85
CA PRO A 57 21.80 24.14 3.08
C PRO A 57 20.57 23.26 2.91
N ALA A 58 20.28 22.88 1.65
CA ALA A 58 19.14 22.02 1.26
C ALA A 58 18.90 21.02 2.39
N ALA A 59 17.71 21.04 3.01
CA ALA A 59 17.50 20.39 4.30
C ALA A 59 18.16 19.03 4.28
N ALA A 60 19.03 18.81 5.27
CA ALA A 60 19.58 17.50 5.51
C ALA A 60 18.41 16.51 5.35
N PRO A 61 18.54 15.48 4.49
CA PRO A 61 17.46 14.54 4.26
C PRO A 61 16.91 14.14 5.63
N LEU A 62 15.56 14.19 5.77
CA LEU A 62 14.88 13.83 7.02
C LEU A 62 15.62 12.64 7.61
N PRO A 63 16.08 12.70 8.89
CA PRO A 63 16.92 11.66 9.45
C PRO A 63 16.24 10.32 9.21
N VAL A 64 16.81 9.53 8.30
CA VAL A 64 16.29 8.21 8.01
C VAL A 64 16.61 7.42 9.26
N ASP A 65 15.57 6.99 9.99
CA ASP A 65 15.76 6.11 11.13
C ASP A 65 16.13 4.72 10.60
N TYR A 66 17.43 4.54 10.37
CA TYR A 66 17.99 3.28 9.88
C TYR A 66 17.72 2.14 10.86
N THR A 67 17.52 2.41 12.15
CA THR A 67 17.21 1.35 13.14
C THR A 67 15.80 0.81 12.93
N LEU A 68 14.83 1.70 12.72
CA LEU A 68 13.47 1.31 12.37
C LEU A 68 13.42 0.64 10.99
N LEU A 69 14.13 1.19 10.02
CA LEU A 69 14.18 0.66 8.65
C LEU A 69 14.79 -0.74 8.65
N GLU A 70 15.89 -0.94 9.38
CA GLU A 70 16.52 -2.25 9.56
C GLU A 70 15.58 -3.23 10.26
N ALA A 71 14.88 -2.80 11.32
CA ALA A 71 13.91 -3.65 12.01
C ALA A 71 12.77 -4.11 11.08
N ILE A 72 12.28 -3.21 10.22
CA ILE A 72 11.26 -3.52 9.21
C ILE A 72 11.82 -4.50 8.17
N VAL A 73 13.02 -4.24 7.64
CA VAL A 73 13.66 -5.11 6.63
C VAL A 73 13.93 -6.50 7.20
N ARG A 74 14.51 -6.60 8.40
CA ARG A 74 14.75 -7.87 9.10
C ARG A 74 13.46 -8.65 9.31
N ARG A 75 12.38 -7.96 9.70
CA ARG A 75 11.06 -8.58 9.86
C ARG A 75 10.51 -9.12 8.54
N ILE A 76 10.63 -8.36 7.44
CA ILE A 76 10.17 -8.82 6.12
C ILE A 76 10.94 -10.07 5.69
N ILE A 77 12.27 -10.08 5.87
CA ILE A 77 13.11 -11.24 5.53
C ILE A 77 12.71 -12.46 6.38
N ALA A 78 12.51 -12.29 7.69
CA ALA A 78 12.08 -13.36 8.58
C ALA A 78 10.67 -13.89 8.25
N GLU A 79 9.75 -13.04 7.78
CA GLU A 79 8.42 -13.45 7.31
C GLU A 79 8.49 -14.19 5.95
N GLN A 80 9.56 -14.01 5.18
CA GLN A 80 9.76 -14.61 3.85
C GLN A 80 10.60 -15.88 3.86
N ASP A 81 11.35 -16.18 4.93
CA ASP A 81 12.10 -17.43 5.10
C ASP A 81 11.24 -18.51 5.78
N PRO A 82 10.73 -19.52 5.05
CA PRO A 82 9.96 -20.62 5.64
C PRO A 82 10.79 -21.60 6.49
N SER A 83 12.12 -21.44 6.55
CA SER A 83 13.06 -22.33 7.25
C SER A 83 13.53 -21.84 8.62
N ALA A 84 13.01 -20.71 9.13
CA ALA A 84 13.33 -20.20 10.47
C ALA A 84 12.25 -20.53 11.53
N GLN A 85 11.38 -21.50 11.26
CA GLN A 85 10.39 -22.02 12.22
C GLN A 85 10.79 -23.41 12.72
N ASP A 86 12.00 -23.58 13.23
CA ASP A 86 12.37 -24.80 13.97
C ASP A 86 13.51 -24.49 14.94
N ASP A 87 13.29 -23.60 15.91
CA ASP A 87 13.99 -23.65 17.21
C ASP A 87 13.38 -22.66 18.20
N ALA A 88 12.34 -23.11 18.91
CA ALA A 88 11.97 -22.58 20.21
C ALA A 88 11.20 -23.66 21.00
N PRO A 89 11.63 -24.02 22.24
CA PRO A 89 10.90 -24.94 23.09
C PRO A 89 9.49 -24.45 23.40
N GLN A 90 8.53 -25.34 23.20
CA GLN A 90 7.12 -25.15 23.50
C GLN A 90 6.92 -24.87 24.98
N GLU A 91 6.53 -23.65 25.34
CA GLU A 91 5.46 -23.42 26.33
C GLU A 91 5.00 -21.95 26.28
N GLN A 92 3.88 -21.71 25.59
CA GLN A 92 2.91 -20.64 25.92
C GLN A 92 1.72 -20.68 24.94
N VAL A 93 0.60 -21.14 25.49
CA VAL A 93 -0.81 -20.91 25.16
C VAL A 93 -1.09 -20.21 23.81
N PRO A 94 -1.82 -20.83 22.86
CA PRO A 94 -2.12 -20.19 21.59
C PRO A 94 -3.04 -19.00 21.81
N PRO A 95 -2.72 -17.78 21.33
CA PRO A 95 -3.75 -16.78 21.15
C PRO A 95 -4.68 -17.31 20.07
N LYS A 96 -5.96 -17.52 20.41
CA LYS A 96 -7.00 -17.84 19.45
C LYS A 96 -6.96 -16.79 18.33
N ARG A 97 -6.34 -17.14 17.21
CA ARG A 97 -6.58 -16.47 15.93
C ARG A 97 -8.09 -16.56 15.74
N LYS A 98 -8.78 -15.43 15.80
CA LYS A 98 -10.09 -15.34 15.17
C LYS A 98 -9.81 -15.50 13.68
N LEU A 99 -9.80 -16.75 13.19
CA LEU A 99 -10.10 -16.98 11.80
C LEU A 99 -11.40 -16.24 11.57
N ARG A 100 -11.36 -15.18 10.76
CA ARG A 100 -12.58 -14.79 10.06
C ARG A 100 -13.00 -16.06 9.35
N GLN A 101 -14.17 -16.58 9.69
CA GLN A 101 -14.79 -17.61 8.88
C GLN A 101 -14.73 -17.08 7.45
N SER A 102 -13.90 -17.71 6.61
CA SER A 102 -14.15 -17.71 5.19
C SER A 102 -15.60 -18.14 5.08
N GLU A 103 -16.44 -17.29 4.50
CA GLU A 103 -17.78 -17.73 4.08
C GLU A 103 -17.59 -19.08 3.40
N ASP A 104 -18.34 -20.08 3.85
CA ASP A 104 -18.31 -21.42 3.26
C ASP A 104 -18.46 -21.23 1.76
N ILE A 105 -17.37 -21.44 1.02
CA ILE A 105 -17.42 -21.42 -0.42
C ILE A 105 -18.22 -22.69 -0.73
N HIS A 106 -19.51 -22.55 -1.01
CA HIS A 106 -20.33 -23.68 -1.39
C HIS A 106 -19.79 -24.23 -2.73
N LEU A 107 -18.99 -25.29 -2.67
CA LEU A 107 -18.39 -25.91 -3.86
C LEU A 107 -19.44 -26.32 -4.89
N ASP A 108 -20.67 -26.64 -4.44
CA ASP A 108 -21.79 -27.02 -5.29
C ASP A 108 -22.24 -25.88 -6.24
N GLU A 109 -22.13 -24.62 -5.82
CA GLU A 109 -22.46 -23.45 -6.66
C GLU A 109 -21.33 -23.14 -7.64
N ALA A 110 -20.08 -23.40 -7.24
CA ALA A 110 -18.92 -23.31 -8.12
C ALA A 110 -18.96 -24.37 -9.23
N GLU A 111 -19.45 -25.58 -8.98
CA GLU A 111 -19.61 -26.61 -10.02
C GLU A 111 -20.62 -26.20 -11.10
N ALA A 112 -21.73 -25.54 -10.73
CA ALA A 112 -22.70 -25.02 -11.69
C ALA A 112 -22.13 -23.88 -12.55
N LEU A 113 -21.28 -23.02 -11.96
CA LEU A 113 -20.58 -21.94 -12.65
C LEU A 113 -19.40 -22.44 -13.49
N LEU A 114 -18.78 -23.55 -13.11
CA LEU A 114 -17.65 -24.18 -13.80
C LEU A 114 -18.12 -25.35 -14.67
N GLY A 115 -19.22 -25.15 -15.42
CA GLY A 115 -19.62 -26.11 -16.46
C GLY A 115 -18.53 -26.33 -17.51
N GLU A 116 -18.65 -27.43 -18.27
CA GLU A 116 -17.66 -27.89 -19.25
C GLU A 116 -17.25 -26.81 -20.25
N GLU A 117 -18.18 -25.94 -20.66
CA GLU A 117 -17.93 -24.83 -21.58
C GLU A 117 -17.00 -23.78 -20.96
N ASN A 118 -17.22 -23.42 -19.69
CA ASN A 118 -16.42 -22.43 -18.98
C ASN A 118 -15.02 -22.98 -18.68
N ILE A 119 -14.91 -24.27 -18.36
CA ILE A 119 -13.61 -24.94 -18.19
C ILE A 119 -12.85 -24.97 -19.53
N ALA A 120 -13.52 -25.27 -20.64
CA ALA A 120 -12.90 -25.26 -21.96
C ALA A 120 -12.41 -23.85 -22.37
N ALA A 121 -13.17 -22.80 -22.04
CA ALA A 121 -12.77 -21.41 -22.28
C ALA A 121 -11.52 -21.01 -21.48
N ILE A 122 -11.42 -21.41 -20.20
CA ILE A 122 -10.23 -21.19 -19.37
C ILE A 122 -9.03 -21.94 -19.97
N SER A 123 -9.20 -23.21 -20.34
CA SER A 123 -8.14 -24.04 -20.92
C SER A 123 -7.58 -23.45 -22.23
N ARG A 124 -8.45 -22.98 -23.13
CA ARG A 124 -8.03 -22.30 -24.37
C ARG A 124 -7.22 -21.04 -24.10
N THR A 125 -7.65 -20.25 -23.13
CA THR A 125 -6.96 -19.01 -22.73
C THR A 125 -5.57 -19.33 -22.18
N VAL A 126 -5.46 -20.29 -21.25
CA VAL A 126 -4.16 -20.72 -20.70
C VAL A 126 -3.24 -21.30 -21.78
N ALA A 127 -3.78 -22.08 -22.72
CA ALA A 127 -3.00 -22.65 -23.82
C ALA A 127 -2.45 -21.57 -24.77
N ALA A 128 -3.19 -20.48 -25.00
CA ALA A 128 -2.74 -19.36 -25.82
C ALA A 128 -1.50 -18.65 -25.22
N PHE A 129 -1.42 -18.57 -23.90
CA PHE A 129 -0.25 -17.99 -23.20
C PHE A 129 0.98 -18.91 -23.20
N ARG A 130 0.80 -20.22 -23.36
CA ARG A 130 1.90 -21.21 -23.38
C ARG A 130 2.56 -21.37 -24.75
N ARG A 131 2.04 -20.72 -25.80
CA ARG A 131 2.61 -20.75 -27.16
C ARG A 131 3.56 -19.58 -27.46
N LYS A 132 4.25 -19.06 -26.43
CA LYS A 132 5.31 -18.06 -26.61
C LYS A 132 6.59 -18.54 -25.96
#